data_AF-A0A4W2G0L5-F1
#
_entry.id   AF-A0A4W2G0L5-F1
#
_cell.length_a   1.000
_cell.length_b   1.000
_cell.length_c   1.000
_cell.angle_alpha   90.00
_cell.angle_beta   90.00
_cell.angle_gamma   90.00
#
_symmetry.space_group_name_H-M   'P 1'
#
loop_
_entity.id
_entity.type
_entity.pdbx_description
1 polymer ?
#
loop_
_entity_poly.entity_id
_entity_poly.type
_entity_poly.pdbx_seq_one_letter_code
_entity_poly.pdbx_strand_id
1 'polypeptide(L)'
;MCGTGDSRKRSARGSRAGKGEDARGGRAQTDAPRKAGSLIQQLENLLLPASSCLAPGDRARFRASRHHPFFPNLTVSFFLFFFLFPSVLSLPFPRLLGSVFSPDPQTPFSFHGLQISSLANSSWTRTDCLGWLGELQPYTWRNESDTIRFLKPWSRGTFSDQQWEQLQHTFQVYRSSFTKVLWEFVKRLHAELPLEIQGSAGCELLQGNTSESFLRAAFQGRDVLSFQGMSWVSAPDAPPWVQEVCKVINLDQGTKETVHWLLHDICPELVRGLLQTGKSELEKQVKPEAWLSSGPSPGPGHLLLVCHVSGFYPKPVRVMWMRGEQEEPGTRQGDVMPNADSTWYLRVTLDVAAGEAAGLSCRVKHSSLGDQDIILYWDGNRVSRGLIVALVLLVFVLLFVGGLVFWFRKHRRYQDIP
;
A
#
# COMPACT_ATOMS: atom_id res chain seq x y z
N MET A 1 4.02 -49.46 55.51
CA MET A 1 4.39 -50.89 55.58
C MET A 1 5.37 -51.15 54.45
N CYS A 2 6.67 -51.06 54.78
CA CYS A 2 7.63 -52.19 54.84
C CYS A 2 8.26 -52.44 53.46
N GLY A 3 9.58 -52.47 53.26
CA GLY A 3 10.79 -52.36 54.09
C GLY A 3 11.99 -52.30 53.12
N THR A 4 12.99 -51.44 53.34
CA THR A 4 14.29 -51.71 53.99
C THR A 4 15.11 -52.87 53.42
N GLY A 5 16.34 -52.54 53.00
CA GLY A 5 17.42 -53.48 52.69
C GLY A 5 18.74 -52.77 52.39
N ASP A 6 19.40 -52.25 53.44
CA ASP A 6 20.76 -51.69 53.47
C ASP A 6 21.82 -52.81 53.56
N SER A 7 23.01 -52.62 52.95
CA SER A 7 24.30 -53.07 53.51
C SER A 7 25.53 -52.54 52.74
N ARG A 8 26.05 -51.40 53.24
CA ARG A 8 27.47 -51.02 53.53
C ARG A 8 28.67 -51.82 52.97
N LYS A 9 29.70 -51.05 52.52
CA LYS A 9 31.07 -50.91 53.12
C LYS A 9 31.82 -49.73 52.42
N ARG A 10 32.12 -48.60 53.09
CA ARG A 10 33.42 -48.14 53.69
C ARG A 10 34.65 -48.35 52.78
N SER A 11 35.66 -47.48 52.64
CA SER A 11 36.06 -46.15 53.15
C SER A 11 37.45 -45.83 52.53
N ALA A 12 37.73 -44.60 52.06
CA ALA A 12 38.90 -43.76 52.44
C ALA A 12 38.94 -42.52 51.51
N ARG A 13 38.71 -41.27 51.99
CA ARG A 13 39.61 -40.32 52.66
C ARG A 13 40.80 -39.84 51.79
N GLY A 14 40.71 -38.60 51.35
CA GLY A 14 41.79 -37.82 50.75
C GLY A 14 41.35 -36.36 50.56
N SER A 15 41.46 -35.56 51.62
CA SER A 15 41.25 -34.11 51.61
C SER A 15 42.61 -33.42 51.68
N ARG A 16 42.86 -32.43 50.82
CA ARG A 16 43.82 -31.36 51.11
C ARG A 16 43.39 -30.08 50.43
N ALA A 17 43.15 -29.08 51.28
CA ALA A 17 42.88 -27.70 50.93
C ALA A 17 44.17 -26.87 50.89
N GLY A 18 44.18 -25.82 50.07
CA GLY A 18 44.67 -24.51 50.49
C GLY A 18 45.87 -23.90 49.74
N LYS A 19 45.70 -22.60 49.42
CA LYS A 19 46.62 -21.54 48.95
C LYS A 19 46.72 -21.37 47.43
N GLY A 20 46.62 -20.17 46.87
CA GLY A 20 46.48 -18.82 47.41
C GLY A 20 46.35 -17.83 46.24
N GLU A 21 45.87 -16.62 46.53
CA GLU A 21 45.70 -15.49 45.61
C GLU A 21 46.97 -15.16 44.81
N ASP A 22 46.79 -14.79 43.53
CA ASP A 22 47.46 -13.60 43.01
C ASP A 22 46.70 -13.04 41.80
N ALA A 23 46.27 -11.78 41.95
CA ALA A 23 45.61 -10.99 40.94
C ALA A 23 46.66 -10.23 40.12
N ARG A 24 46.67 -10.40 38.79
CA ARG A 24 47.23 -9.39 37.89
C ARG A 24 46.56 -9.46 36.52
N GLY A 25 45.95 -8.34 36.14
CA GLY A 25 45.10 -8.18 34.97
C GLY A 25 45.79 -8.49 33.63
N GLY A 26 45.07 -9.23 32.80
CA GLY A 26 45.37 -9.45 31.39
C GLY A 26 44.20 -8.98 30.54
N ARG A 27 44.47 -7.97 29.71
CA ARG A 27 43.59 -7.29 28.78
C ARG A 27 42.88 -8.31 27.86
N ALA A 28 41.54 -8.32 27.88
CA ALA A 28 40.73 -9.08 26.93
C ALA A 28 40.93 -8.50 25.53
N GLN A 29 41.73 -9.17 24.71
CA GLN A 29 41.87 -8.88 23.30
C GLN A 29 40.67 -9.52 22.59
N THR A 30 39.76 -8.67 22.13
CA THR A 30 38.58 -9.03 21.34
C THR A 30 39.02 -9.70 20.03
N ASP A 31 38.84 -11.01 19.95
CA ASP A 31 38.88 -11.79 18.71
C ASP A 31 37.68 -11.43 17.82
N ALA A 32 37.74 -10.25 17.21
CA ALA A 32 36.72 -9.71 16.31
C ALA A 32 37.18 -9.35 14.87
N PRO A 33 38.39 -9.68 14.35
CA PRO A 33 38.66 -9.49 12.93
C PRO A 33 38.72 -10.79 12.10
N ARG A 34 38.77 -11.99 12.70
CA ARG A 34 38.84 -13.27 11.94
C ARG A 34 37.49 -13.82 11.47
N LYS A 35 36.37 -13.46 12.13
CA LYS A 35 35.02 -13.95 11.75
C LYS A 35 34.41 -13.18 10.57
N ALA A 36 34.76 -11.90 10.38
CA ALA A 36 34.27 -11.10 9.26
C ALA A 36 34.88 -11.55 7.91
N GLY A 37 36.18 -11.88 7.88
CA GLY A 37 36.83 -12.41 6.68
C GLY A 37 36.30 -13.78 6.26
N SER A 38 35.93 -14.64 7.22
CA SER A 38 35.26 -15.93 6.96
C SER A 38 33.86 -15.76 6.39
N LEU A 39 33.13 -14.72 6.81
CA LEU A 39 31.78 -14.43 6.35
C LEU A 39 31.76 -14.05 4.87
N ILE A 40 32.70 -13.20 4.43
CA ILE A 40 32.82 -12.72 3.05
C ILE A 40 33.15 -13.88 2.11
N GLN A 41 34.17 -14.68 2.43
CA GLN A 41 34.62 -15.80 1.60
C GLN A 41 33.54 -16.89 1.42
N GLN A 42 32.69 -17.10 2.43
CA GLN A 42 31.62 -18.12 2.40
C GLN A 42 30.29 -17.61 1.84
N LEU A 43 30.12 -16.30 1.64
CA LEU A 43 29.00 -15.71 0.90
C LEU A 43 29.33 -15.58 -0.59
N GLU A 44 30.60 -15.30 -0.93
CA GLU A 44 31.12 -15.37 -2.30
C GLU A 44 30.92 -16.76 -2.94
N ASN A 45 31.15 -17.83 -2.18
CA ASN A 45 31.01 -19.22 -2.66
C ASN A 45 29.56 -19.68 -2.89
N LEU A 46 28.55 -18.90 -2.51
CA LEU A 46 27.12 -19.22 -2.70
C LEU A 46 26.47 -18.42 -3.82
N LEU A 47 27.05 -17.29 -4.20
CA LEU A 47 26.61 -16.48 -5.34
C LEU A 47 27.19 -16.99 -6.69
N LEU A 48 27.99 -18.06 -6.67
CA LEU A 48 28.45 -18.79 -7.86
C LEU A 48 28.16 -20.28 -7.60
N PRO A 49 27.36 -21.01 -8.42
CA PRO A 49 27.02 -20.78 -9.83
C PRO A 49 25.51 -20.75 -10.15
N ALA A 50 25.08 -19.74 -10.89
CA ALA A 50 24.00 -19.84 -11.88
C ALA A 50 24.33 -19.01 -13.14
N SER A 51 25.61 -18.92 -13.47
CA SER A 51 26.11 -18.36 -14.74
C SER A 51 26.31 -19.49 -15.75
N SER A 52 25.24 -20.24 -16.05
CA SER A 52 25.23 -21.22 -17.14
C SER A 52 23.81 -21.59 -17.57
N CYS A 53 23.00 -20.60 -17.95
CA CYS A 53 21.77 -20.78 -18.75
C CYS A 53 21.45 -19.49 -19.54
N LEU A 54 22.43 -18.99 -20.29
CA LEU A 54 22.17 -18.14 -21.46
C LEU A 54 23.03 -18.71 -22.58
N ALA A 55 22.38 -19.29 -23.60
CA ALA A 55 23.06 -19.81 -24.77
C ALA A 55 23.84 -18.66 -25.45
N PRO A 56 25.12 -18.86 -25.83
CA PRO A 56 25.91 -17.86 -26.51
C PRO A 56 25.49 -17.81 -27.98
N GLY A 57 24.55 -16.95 -28.31
CA GLY A 57 24.09 -16.83 -29.70
C GLY A 57 22.90 -15.91 -29.85
N ASP A 58 23.08 -14.62 -29.55
CA ASP A 58 22.39 -13.51 -30.26
C ASP A 58 22.89 -12.12 -29.81
N ARG A 59 24.19 -12.01 -29.47
CA ARG A 59 24.84 -10.72 -29.16
C ARG A 59 25.39 -10.00 -30.41
N ALA A 60 24.90 -10.36 -31.60
CA ALA A 60 25.41 -9.88 -32.87
C ALA A 60 24.30 -9.59 -33.89
N ARG A 61 23.26 -8.83 -33.50
CA ARG A 61 22.42 -8.14 -34.48
C ARG A 61 21.75 -6.87 -33.97
N PHE A 62 22.48 -6.03 -33.23
CA PHE A 62 22.16 -4.59 -33.11
C PHE A 62 23.45 -3.82 -32.82
N ARG A 63 24.41 -3.92 -33.75
CA ARG A 63 25.60 -3.07 -33.79
C ARG A 63 25.76 -2.49 -35.19
N ALA A 64 24.76 -1.71 -35.58
CA ALA A 64 24.84 -0.86 -36.76
C ALA A 64 23.83 0.29 -36.60
N SER A 65 24.28 1.38 -35.99
CA SER A 65 23.96 2.77 -36.34
C SER A 65 24.15 3.65 -35.12
N ARG A 66 25.33 4.25 -35.01
CA ARG A 66 25.56 5.67 -34.67
C ARG A 66 27.06 5.89 -34.51
N HIS A 67 27.67 6.32 -35.59
CA HIS A 67 28.96 7.00 -35.56
C HIS A 67 28.78 8.38 -34.91
N HIS A 68 29.56 8.65 -33.86
CA HIS A 68 30.08 9.99 -33.49
C HIS A 68 31.37 10.25 -34.31
N PRO A 69 32.06 11.41 -34.20
CA PRO A 69 31.66 12.81 -33.93
C PRO A 69 32.32 13.81 -34.91
N PHE A 70 31.95 15.10 -34.90
CA PHE A 70 32.86 16.18 -35.32
C PHE A 70 32.51 17.49 -34.59
N PHE A 71 33.47 18.01 -33.82
CA PHE A 71 33.56 19.40 -33.34
C PHE A 71 34.70 20.08 -34.12
N PRO A 72 34.65 21.42 -34.31
CA PRO A 72 35.65 22.24 -33.62
C PRO A 72 35.13 23.61 -33.09
N ASN A 73 35.64 23.98 -31.91
CA ASN A 73 36.12 25.29 -31.42
C ASN A 73 35.57 26.63 -31.98
N LEU A 74 35.12 27.56 -31.12
CA LEU A 74 35.92 28.66 -30.49
C LEU A 74 35.00 29.80 -29.95
N THR A 75 35.21 30.23 -28.69
CA THR A 75 35.04 31.59 -28.08
C THR A 75 33.82 32.49 -28.37
N VAL A 76 33.21 33.08 -27.32
CA VAL A 76 33.28 34.53 -26.95
C VAL A 76 32.40 34.83 -25.70
N SER A 77 33.03 35.50 -24.71
CA SER A 77 32.55 36.44 -23.66
C SER A 77 31.39 36.07 -22.70
N PHE A 78 31.63 35.86 -21.40
CA PHE A 78 31.81 36.90 -20.34
C PHE A 78 30.69 37.96 -20.28
N PHE A 79 29.71 37.73 -19.40
CA PHE A 79 29.04 38.78 -18.61
C PHE A 79 28.64 38.20 -17.24
N LEU A 80 29.54 38.39 -16.27
CA LEU A 80 29.18 38.53 -14.86
C LEU A 80 28.43 39.85 -14.71
N PHE A 81 27.29 39.88 -14.00
CA PHE A 81 27.24 40.59 -12.72
C PHE A 81 25.91 40.37 -12.01
N PHE A 82 26.02 39.78 -10.84
CA PHE A 82 25.03 39.82 -9.78
C PHE A 82 24.65 41.27 -9.44
N PHE A 83 23.36 41.57 -9.42
CA PHE A 83 22.81 42.55 -8.47
C PHE A 83 21.74 41.86 -7.63
N LEU A 84 22.21 41.34 -6.49
CA LEU A 84 21.54 41.48 -5.20
C LEU A 84 21.21 42.97 -5.03
N PHE A 85 20.06 43.46 -4.54
CA PHE A 85 19.25 43.07 -3.38
C PHE A 85 17.96 43.96 -3.38
N PRO A 86 17.08 43.95 -2.37
CA PRO A 86 15.62 43.89 -2.51
C PRO A 86 14.91 45.22 -2.13
N SER A 87 13.58 45.29 -2.30
CA SER A 87 12.58 46.06 -1.51
C SER A 87 11.26 46.11 -2.33
N VAL A 88 10.19 45.40 -2.01
CA VAL A 88 9.22 45.56 -0.89
C VAL A 88 8.24 46.73 -1.08
N LEU A 89 6.96 46.34 -1.18
CA LEU A 89 5.69 47.03 -0.83
C LEU A 89 5.13 48.16 -1.72
N SER A 90 3.98 47.89 -2.35
CA SER A 90 2.67 48.45 -1.92
C SER A 90 1.46 47.89 -2.71
N LEU A 91 0.54 47.24 -1.98
CA LEU A 91 -0.81 46.72 -2.32
C LEU A 91 -1.83 47.87 -2.61
N PRO A 92 -3.16 47.68 -2.82
CA PRO A 92 -4.00 46.47 -3.04
C PRO A 92 -4.98 46.62 -4.25
N PHE A 93 -5.67 45.56 -4.69
CA PHE A 93 -7.14 45.52 -4.91
C PHE A 93 -7.59 44.08 -5.29
N PRO A 94 -8.86 43.70 -5.02
CA PRO A 94 -9.29 42.34 -4.70
C PRO A 94 -9.99 41.63 -5.87
N ARG A 95 -10.32 40.35 -5.62
CA ARG A 95 -11.13 39.40 -6.41
C ARG A 95 -10.32 38.44 -7.28
N LEU A 96 -9.93 37.33 -6.65
CA LEU A 96 -9.98 36.01 -7.28
C LEU A 96 -10.21 34.96 -6.19
N LEU A 97 -11.43 34.96 -5.63
CA LEU A 97 -12.05 33.75 -5.09
C LEU A 97 -12.79 33.12 -6.27
N GLY A 98 -12.09 32.23 -6.97
CA GLY A 98 -12.59 31.52 -8.13
C GLY A 98 -11.44 30.74 -8.76
N SER A 99 -11.61 29.42 -8.85
CA SER A 99 -10.68 28.40 -9.37
C SER A 99 -9.50 27.98 -8.48
N VAL A 100 -9.81 27.37 -7.33
CA VAL A 100 -8.99 26.22 -6.90
C VAL A 100 -9.79 24.97 -7.28
N PHE A 101 -9.47 24.45 -8.45
CA PHE A 101 -9.73 23.11 -9.01
C PHE A 101 -9.94 23.23 -10.53
N SER A 102 -8.84 23.53 -11.24
CA SER A 102 -8.55 22.66 -12.38
C SER A 102 -8.22 21.27 -11.79
N PRO A 103 -8.61 20.15 -12.41
CA PRO A 103 -8.06 18.86 -12.03
C PRO A 103 -6.53 19.01 -12.00
N ASP A 104 -5.93 18.68 -10.86
CA ASP A 104 -4.48 18.67 -10.70
C ASP A 104 -3.86 17.92 -11.90
N PRO A 105 -2.84 18.46 -12.58
CA PRO A 105 -2.35 17.89 -13.83
C PRO A 105 -1.82 16.50 -13.57
N GLN A 106 -2.58 15.48 -14.00
CA GLN A 106 -2.23 14.06 -14.04
C GLN A 106 -1.26 13.63 -12.93
N THR A 107 -1.79 13.20 -11.78
CA THR A 107 -0.99 12.37 -10.86
C THR A 107 -0.30 11.29 -11.69
N PRO A 108 1.04 11.24 -11.71
CA PRO A 108 1.73 10.34 -12.60
C PRO A 108 1.33 8.91 -12.23
N PHE A 109 1.02 8.10 -13.24
CA PHE A 109 0.69 6.71 -12.99
C PHE A 109 1.97 5.97 -12.58
N SER A 110 2.12 5.77 -11.28
CA SER A 110 3.18 4.95 -10.71
C SER A 110 2.80 3.48 -10.76
N PHE A 111 3.74 2.63 -11.17
CA PHE A 111 3.61 1.18 -11.05
C PHE A 111 4.36 0.69 -9.82
N HIS A 112 3.70 -0.16 -9.03
CA HIS A 112 4.24 -0.76 -7.82
C HIS A 112 4.06 -2.28 -7.85
N GLY A 113 5.16 -3.00 -8.00
CA GLY A 113 5.29 -4.41 -7.67
C GLY A 113 5.58 -4.56 -6.18
N LEU A 114 4.69 -5.24 -5.45
CA LEU A 114 4.81 -5.52 -4.03
C LEU A 114 5.09 -7.01 -3.84
N GLN A 115 6.00 -7.33 -2.94
CA GLN A 115 6.29 -8.69 -2.50
C GLN A 115 6.12 -8.77 -0.99
N ILE A 116 5.50 -9.86 -0.52
CA ILE A 116 5.38 -10.19 0.89
C ILE A 116 5.91 -11.62 1.05
N SER A 117 6.94 -11.77 1.87
CA SER A 117 7.60 -13.03 2.15
C SER A 117 7.60 -13.30 3.65
N SER A 118 6.87 -14.34 4.06
CA SER A 118 6.66 -14.72 5.45
C SER A 118 7.32 -16.05 5.74
N LEU A 119 8.19 -16.08 6.75
CA LEU A 119 8.85 -17.30 7.24
C LEU A 119 8.30 -17.56 8.65
N ALA A 120 7.39 -18.52 8.76
CA ALA A 120 6.71 -18.80 10.03
C ALA A 120 7.51 -19.77 10.92
N ASN A 121 8.11 -20.80 10.32
CA ASN A 121 8.91 -21.81 11.00
C ASN A 121 9.91 -22.44 10.01
N SER A 122 10.83 -23.27 10.48
CA SER A 122 11.92 -23.87 9.69
C SER A 122 11.51 -24.66 8.43
N SER A 123 10.23 -24.96 8.27
CA SER A 123 9.67 -25.73 7.15
C SER A 123 8.63 -24.95 6.33
N TRP A 124 8.19 -23.79 6.80
CA TRP A 124 7.11 -23.04 6.19
C TRP A 124 7.57 -21.65 5.78
N THR A 125 7.50 -21.42 4.48
CA THR A 125 7.79 -20.13 3.83
C THR A 125 6.71 -19.87 2.78
N ARG A 126 6.29 -18.62 2.69
CA ARG A 126 5.30 -18.17 1.71
C ARG A 126 5.77 -16.88 1.09
N THR A 127 5.73 -16.79 -0.23
CA THR A 127 5.98 -15.53 -0.95
C THR A 127 4.83 -15.25 -1.90
N ASP A 128 4.12 -14.16 -1.66
CA ASP A 128 3.08 -13.63 -2.55
C ASP A 128 3.50 -12.27 -3.10
N CYS A 129 3.18 -12.02 -4.37
CA CYS A 129 3.44 -10.74 -5.03
C CYS A 129 2.16 -10.17 -5.64
N LEU A 130 2.11 -8.85 -5.71
CA LEU A 130 0.98 -8.05 -6.22
C LEU A 130 1.57 -6.97 -7.13
N GLY A 131 0.87 -6.63 -8.22
CA GLY A 131 1.27 -5.51 -9.06
C GLY A 131 0.14 -4.51 -9.18
N TRP A 132 0.43 -3.24 -8.90
CA TRP A 132 -0.50 -2.12 -8.90
C TRP A 132 -0.07 -1.08 -9.92
N LEU A 133 -1.01 -0.60 -10.73
CA LEU A 133 -0.85 0.56 -11.59
C LEU A 133 -1.81 1.64 -11.11
N GLY A 134 -1.27 2.66 -10.44
CA GLY A 134 -2.08 3.60 -9.66
C GLY A 134 -2.92 2.84 -8.62
N GLU A 135 -4.24 2.90 -8.78
CA GLU A 135 -5.23 2.31 -7.85
C GLU A 135 -5.74 0.93 -8.31
N LEU A 136 -5.36 0.47 -9.51
CA LEU A 136 -5.85 -0.77 -10.09
C LEU A 136 -4.80 -1.87 -9.95
N GLN A 137 -5.26 -3.10 -9.69
CA GLN A 137 -4.39 -4.27 -9.56
C GLN A 137 -4.43 -5.15 -10.83
N PRO A 138 -3.51 -4.97 -11.80
CA PRO A 138 -3.41 -5.85 -12.96
C PRO A 138 -2.83 -7.24 -12.66
N TYR A 139 -2.00 -7.39 -11.60
CA TYR A 139 -1.24 -8.62 -11.38
C TYR A 139 -1.42 -9.21 -9.98
N THR A 140 -1.41 -10.54 -9.91
CA THR A 140 -1.19 -11.29 -8.67
C THR A 140 -0.31 -12.49 -8.94
N TRP A 141 0.57 -12.80 -8.00
CA TRP A 141 1.37 -14.01 -8.03
C TRP A 141 1.36 -14.66 -6.66
N ARG A 142 0.58 -15.73 -6.53
CA ARG A 142 0.45 -16.46 -5.27
C ARG A 142 1.59 -17.45 -5.12
N ASN A 143 1.95 -17.74 -3.88
CA ASN A 143 2.95 -18.76 -3.55
C ASN A 143 2.65 -20.13 -4.21
N GLU A 144 1.38 -20.52 -4.24
CA GLU A 144 0.92 -21.80 -4.84
C GLU A 144 1.02 -21.84 -6.36
N SER A 145 1.19 -20.69 -7.01
CA SER A 145 1.18 -20.59 -8.46
C SER A 145 2.59 -20.44 -9.01
N ASP A 146 2.89 -21.17 -10.07
CA ASP A 146 4.15 -21.02 -10.80
C ASP A 146 4.14 -19.79 -11.71
N THR A 147 2.97 -19.27 -12.08
CA THR A 147 2.83 -18.16 -13.03
C THR A 147 2.15 -16.93 -12.42
N ILE A 148 2.55 -15.76 -12.90
CA ILE A 148 1.89 -14.49 -12.60
C ILE A 148 0.54 -14.50 -13.33
N ARG A 149 -0.54 -14.21 -12.58
CA ARG A 149 -1.90 -14.15 -13.14
C ARG A 149 -2.26 -12.72 -13.51
N PHE A 150 -2.84 -12.58 -14.69
CA PHE A 150 -3.49 -11.35 -15.16
C PHE A 150 -4.89 -11.24 -14.56
N LEU A 151 -5.15 -10.13 -13.88
CA LEU A 151 -6.46 -9.81 -13.28
C LEU A 151 -7.30 -8.92 -14.19
N LYS A 152 -6.67 -8.23 -15.13
CA LYS A 152 -7.30 -7.34 -16.11
C LYS A 152 -7.02 -7.82 -17.54
N PRO A 153 -7.92 -7.62 -18.50
CA PRO A 153 -7.70 -8.03 -19.89
C PRO A 153 -6.51 -7.30 -20.53
N TRP A 154 -6.20 -6.08 -20.07
CA TRP A 154 -5.08 -5.26 -20.52
C TRP A 154 -3.77 -5.52 -19.75
N SER A 155 -3.74 -6.47 -18.80
CA SER A 155 -2.54 -6.71 -17.96
C SER A 155 -1.32 -7.15 -18.74
N ARG A 156 -1.46 -7.65 -19.97
CA ARG A 156 -0.29 -7.96 -20.82
C ARG A 156 0.41 -6.68 -21.31
N GLY A 157 -0.29 -5.54 -21.33
CA GLY A 157 0.19 -4.34 -21.98
C GLY A 157 0.42 -4.59 -23.47
N THR A 158 1.53 -4.05 -23.97
CA THR A 158 1.97 -4.23 -25.36
C THR A 158 3.03 -5.33 -25.52
N PHE A 159 3.32 -6.08 -24.45
CA PHE A 159 4.34 -7.12 -24.49
C PHE A 159 3.86 -8.31 -25.33
N SER A 160 4.75 -8.84 -26.15
CA SER A 160 4.56 -10.13 -26.83
C SER A 160 4.54 -11.29 -25.84
N ASP A 161 3.98 -12.43 -26.25
CA ASP A 161 4.02 -13.67 -25.46
C ASP A 161 5.45 -14.07 -25.09
N GLN A 162 6.40 -13.96 -26.03
CA GLN A 162 7.81 -14.28 -25.79
C GLN A 162 8.45 -13.37 -24.74
N GLN A 163 8.23 -12.05 -24.79
CA GLN A 163 8.74 -11.12 -23.78
C GLN A 163 8.16 -11.46 -22.40
N TRP A 164 6.87 -11.79 -22.34
CA TRP A 164 6.22 -12.14 -21.09
C TRP A 164 6.72 -13.47 -20.52
N GLU A 165 6.93 -14.49 -21.35
CA GLU A 165 7.51 -15.77 -20.94
C GLU A 165 8.92 -15.60 -20.37
N GLN A 166 9.74 -14.75 -21.00
CA GLN A 166 11.08 -14.44 -20.48
C GLN A 166 11.02 -13.75 -19.11
N LEU A 167 10.11 -12.79 -18.94
CA LEU A 167 9.92 -12.09 -17.67
C LEU A 167 9.39 -13.05 -16.58
N GLN A 168 8.43 -13.91 -16.93
CA GLN A 168 7.89 -14.94 -16.07
C GLN A 168 8.97 -15.91 -15.59
N HIS A 169 9.83 -16.39 -16.50
CA HIS A 169 10.95 -17.25 -16.15
C HIS A 169 11.93 -16.55 -15.21
N THR A 170 12.25 -15.28 -15.47
CA THR A 170 13.12 -14.46 -14.61
C THR A 170 12.56 -14.36 -13.19
N PHE A 171 11.27 -14.09 -13.03
CA PHE A 171 10.64 -14.03 -11.72
C PHE A 171 10.60 -15.39 -11.01
N GLN A 172 10.32 -16.49 -11.71
CA GLN A 172 10.34 -17.84 -11.13
C GLN A 172 11.70 -18.22 -10.55
N VAL A 173 12.78 -17.94 -11.30
CA VAL A 173 14.15 -18.12 -10.84
C VAL A 173 14.41 -17.23 -9.62
N TYR A 174 14.02 -15.95 -9.68
CA TYR A 174 14.14 -15.02 -8.57
C TYR A 174 13.47 -15.54 -7.29
N ARG A 175 12.19 -15.94 -7.31
CA ARG A 175 11.48 -16.40 -6.10
C ARG A 175 12.16 -17.62 -5.47
N SER A 176 12.62 -18.55 -6.31
CA SER A 176 13.31 -19.75 -5.86
C SER A 176 14.66 -19.41 -5.21
N SER A 177 15.46 -18.57 -5.87
CA SER A 177 16.76 -18.12 -5.36
C SER A 177 16.63 -17.27 -4.10
N PHE A 178 15.70 -16.32 -4.09
CA PHE A 178 15.39 -15.46 -2.95
C PHE A 178 15.03 -16.29 -1.72
N THR A 179 14.14 -17.28 -1.87
CA THR A 179 13.75 -18.15 -0.76
C THR A 179 14.93 -18.94 -0.20
N LYS A 180 15.83 -19.44 -1.06
CA LYS A 180 17.05 -20.15 -0.62
C LYS A 180 17.98 -19.23 0.17
N VAL A 181 18.24 -18.03 -0.36
CA VAL A 181 19.11 -17.02 0.28
C VAL A 181 18.55 -16.61 1.64
N LEU A 182 17.23 -16.42 1.75
CA LEU A 182 16.59 -16.13 3.03
C LEU A 182 16.80 -17.24 4.06
N TRP A 183 16.63 -18.51 3.66
CA TRP A 183 16.84 -19.64 4.58
C TRP A 183 18.28 -19.77 5.04
N GLU A 184 19.25 -19.51 4.17
CA GLU A 184 20.66 -19.48 4.55
C GLU A 184 20.96 -18.34 5.52
N PHE A 185 20.37 -17.18 5.29
CA PHE A 185 20.48 -16.03 6.17
C PHE A 185 19.92 -16.32 7.57
N VAL A 186 18.73 -16.91 7.67
CA VAL A 186 18.11 -17.31 8.94
C VAL A 186 19.03 -18.27 9.72
N LYS A 187 19.57 -19.29 9.03
CA LYS A 187 20.50 -20.26 9.63
C LYS A 187 21.79 -19.61 10.12
N ARG A 188 22.34 -18.67 9.35
CA ARG A 188 23.63 -18.02 9.65
C ARG A 188 23.52 -17.03 10.80
N LEU A 189 22.51 -16.18 10.78
CA LEU A 189 22.33 -15.16 11.81
C LEU A 189 21.62 -15.68 13.06
N HIS A 190 21.18 -16.94 13.08
CA HIS A 190 20.36 -17.50 14.15
C HIS A 190 19.15 -16.59 14.44
N ALA A 191 18.53 -16.09 13.36
CA ALA A 191 17.42 -15.16 13.46
C ALA A 191 16.18 -15.85 14.05
N GLU A 192 15.51 -15.17 14.97
CA GLU A 192 14.28 -15.66 15.58
C GLU A 192 13.13 -15.59 14.56
N LEU A 193 12.36 -16.68 14.46
CA LEU A 193 11.15 -16.76 13.65
C LEU A 193 9.94 -16.37 14.52
N PRO A 194 8.88 -15.75 13.95
CA PRO A 194 8.63 -15.54 12.53
C PRO A 194 9.35 -14.30 11.96
N LEU A 195 9.64 -14.34 10.67
CA LEU A 195 10.23 -13.22 9.93
C LEU A 195 9.32 -12.76 8.79
N GLU A 196 9.12 -11.45 8.72
CA GLU A 196 8.41 -10.79 7.63
C GLU A 196 9.37 -9.92 6.81
N ILE A 197 9.40 -10.17 5.51
CA ILE A 197 10.19 -9.41 4.54
C ILE A 197 9.25 -8.88 3.47
N GLN A 198 9.37 -7.59 3.20
CA GLN A 198 8.54 -6.91 2.21
C GLN A 198 9.44 -6.29 1.16
N GLY A 199 9.06 -6.41 -0.11
CA GLY A 199 9.73 -5.76 -1.23
C GLY A 199 8.76 -4.82 -1.94
N SER A 200 9.25 -3.65 -2.33
CA SER A 200 8.53 -2.72 -3.20
C SER A 200 9.44 -2.30 -4.33
N ALA A 201 9.04 -2.60 -5.56
CA ALA A 201 9.78 -2.34 -6.78
C ALA A 201 8.87 -1.65 -7.78
N GLY A 202 9.37 -0.70 -8.55
CA GLY A 202 8.49 0.00 -9.48
C GLY A 202 9.17 1.13 -10.21
N CYS A 203 8.35 1.84 -10.98
CA CYS A 203 8.75 3.03 -11.68
C CYS A 203 7.56 3.97 -11.88
N GLU A 204 7.87 5.25 -11.97
CA GLU A 204 6.95 6.33 -12.23
C GLU A 204 7.36 7.02 -13.53
N LEU A 205 6.41 7.18 -14.46
CA LEU A 205 6.65 7.89 -15.72
C LEU A 205 6.47 9.38 -15.50
N LEU A 206 7.55 10.14 -15.66
CA LEU A 206 7.57 11.59 -15.53
C LEU A 206 7.32 12.25 -16.89
N GLN A 207 7.02 13.56 -16.86
CA GLN A 207 6.88 14.34 -18.09
C GLN A 207 8.21 14.36 -18.88
N GLY A 208 8.13 14.23 -20.21
CA GLY A 208 9.31 14.29 -21.09
C GLY A 208 10.07 12.98 -21.28
N ASN A 209 9.38 11.82 -21.25
CA ASN A 209 9.95 10.47 -21.44
C ASN A 209 10.96 10.02 -20.38
N THR A 210 11.11 10.76 -19.29
CA THR A 210 11.93 10.34 -18.15
C THR A 210 11.14 9.41 -17.24
N SER A 211 11.82 8.53 -16.52
CA SER A 211 11.20 7.62 -15.56
C SER A 211 12.08 7.50 -14.33
N GLU A 212 11.48 7.59 -13.15
CA GLU A 212 12.16 7.34 -11.90
C GLU A 212 11.80 5.94 -11.42
N SER A 213 12.80 5.12 -11.12
CA SER A 213 12.61 3.74 -10.71
C SER A 213 13.11 3.52 -9.29
N PHE A 214 12.48 2.60 -8.57
CA PHE A 214 12.83 2.31 -7.19
C PHE A 214 12.76 0.82 -6.92
N LEU A 215 13.59 0.38 -5.98
CA LEU A 215 13.50 -0.92 -5.35
C LEU A 215 13.92 -0.77 -3.89
N ARG A 216 13.02 -1.12 -2.98
CA ARG A 216 13.20 -1.03 -1.53
C ARG A 216 12.77 -2.35 -0.90
N ALA A 217 13.45 -2.74 0.17
CA ALA A 217 13.01 -3.86 0.98
C ALA A 217 13.00 -3.49 2.46
N ALA A 218 11.99 -4.02 3.14
CA ALA A 218 11.77 -3.87 4.56
C ALA A 218 11.85 -5.22 5.27
N PHE A 219 12.34 -5.20 6.50
CA PHE A 219 12.45 -6.34 7.39
C PHE A 219 11.71 -6.00 8.70
N GLN A 220 10.76 -6.85 9.10
CA GLN A 220 9.88 -6.61 10.25
C GLN A 220 9.21 -5.22 10.20
N GLY A 221 8.77 -4.81 9.00
CA GLY A 221 8.07 -3.54 8.77
C GLY A 221 8.95 -2.29 8.77
N ARG A 222 10.29 -2.42 8.77
CA ARG A 222 11.23 -1.29 8.69
C ARG A 222 12.11 -1.38 7.46
N ASP A 223 12.33 -0.27 6.78
CA ASP A 223 13.23 -0.20 5.63
C ASP A 223 14.65 -0.62 6.03
N VAL A 224 15.23 -1.54 5.25
CA VAL A 224 16.58 -2.05 5.52
C VAL A 224 17.53 -1.89 4.33
N LEU A 225 17.05 -2.00 3.10
CA LEU A 225 17.89 -1.89 1.92
C LEU A 225 17.14 -1.31 0.72
N SER A 226 17.88 -0.72 -0.21
CA SER A 226 17.38 -0.20 -1.48
C SER A 226 18.39 -0.43 -2.59
N PHE A 227 17.94 -0.38 -3.85
CA PHE A 227 18.83 -0.39 -5.01
C PHE A 227 18.93 1.03 -5.58
N GLN A 228 20.14 1.57 -5.66
CA GLN A 228 20.43 2.92 -6.11
C GLN A 228 21.52 2.91 -7.17
N GLY A 229 21.21 3.46 -8.35
CA GLY A 229 22.09 3.39 -9.52
C GLY A 229 22.36 1.94 -9.93
N MET A 230 23.54 1.43 -9.56
CA MET A 230 23.99 0.07 -9.86
C MET A 230 24.40 -0.70 -8.59
N SER A 231 23.89 -0.34 -7.42
CA SER A 231 24.32 -0.97 -6.16
C SER A 231 23.22 -1.03 -5.11
N TRP A 232 23.29 -2.06 -4.28
CA TRP A 232 22.47 -2.22 -3.08
C TRP A 232 23.05 -1.41 -1.92
N VAL A 233 22.22 -0.58 -1.32
CA VAL A 233 22.59 0.35 -0.24
C VAL A 233 21.70 0.09 0.96
N SER A 234 22.30 -0.04 2.15
CA SER A 234 21.58 -0.19 3.41
C SER A 234 20.89 1.11 3.81
N ALA A 235 19.72 1.01 4.45
CA ALA A 235 19.08 2.17 5.07
C ALA A 235 19.93 2.69 6.25
N PRO A 236 19.85 4.00 6.59
CA PRO A 236 20.66 4.60 7.67
C PRO A 236 20.50 3.91 9.02
N ASP A 237 19.27 3.50 9.37
CA ASP A 237 18.92 2.87 10.64
C ASP A 237 18.85 1.34 10.56
N ALA A 238 19.39 0.74 9.51
CA ALA A 238 19.37 -0.70 9.30
C ALA A 238 20.27 -1.44 10.32
N PRO A 239 19.89 -2.65 10.76
CA PRO A 239 20.76 -3.47 11.59
C PRO A 239 22.16 -3.68 10.97
N PRO A 240 23.24 -3.76 11.77
CA PRO A 240 24.61 -3.85 11.24
C PRO A 240 24.85 -5.00 10.26
N TRP A 241 24.15 -6.13 10.45
CA TRP A 241 24.25 -7.28 9.55
C TRP A 241 23.78 -6.98 8.12
N VAL A 242 22.90 -5.98 7.93
CA VAL A 242 22.38 -5.60 6.61
C VAL A 242 23.51 -5.04 5.74
N GLN A 243 24.47 -4.33 6.32
CA GLN A 243 25.61 -3.82 5.58
C GLN A 243 26.47 -4.95 5.01
N GLU A 244 26.66 -6.04 5.76
CA GLU A 244 27.36 -7.23 5.28
C GLU A 244 26.57 -7.94 4.16
N VAL A 245 25.25 -8.00 4.28
CA VAL A 245 24.38 -8.51 3.22
C VAL A 245 24.51 -7.65 1.95
N CYS A 246 24.49 -6.32 2.06
CA CYS A 246 24.69 -5.43 0.91
C CYS A 246 26.06 -5.63 0.25
N LYS A 247 27.15 -5.77 1.03
CA LYS A 247 28.48 -6.06 0.47
C LYS A 247 28.46 -7.31 -0.39
N VAL A 248 27.85 -8.37 0.11
CA VAL A 248 27.76 -9.66 -0.59
C VAL A 248 26.91 -9.58 -1.84
N ILE A 249 25.68 -9.06 -1.75
CA ILE A 249 24.79 -8.98 -2.92
C ILE A 249 25.40 -8.08 -4.00
N ASN A 250 26.20 -7.07 -3.62
CA ASN A 250 26.92 -6.23 -4.57
C ASN A 250 28.05 -6.93 -5.33
N LEU A 251 28.51 -8.12 -4.90
CA LEU A 251 29.47 -8.94 -5.64
C LEU A 251 28.81 -9.70 -6.79
N ASP A 252 27.50 -9.93 -6.71
CA ASP A 252 26.74 -10.59 -7.78
C ASP A 252 26.42 -9.58 -8.90
N GLN A 253 27.30 -9.56 -9.91
CA GLN A 253 27.12 -8.72 -11.08
C GLN A 253 25.86 -9.09 -11.88
N GLY A 254 25.51 -10.38 -11.97
CA GLY A 254 24.35 -10.85 -12.70
C GLY A 254 23.05 -10.34 -12.09
N THR A 255 22.93 -10.42 -10.76
CA THR A 255 21.77 -9.87 -10.03
C THR A 255 21.67 -8.36 -10.21
N LYS A 256 22.77 -7.61 -10.08
CA LYS A 256 22.74 -6.14 -10.27
C LYS A 256 22.31 -5.74 -11.69
N GLU A 257 22.86 -6.39 -12.72
CA GLU A 257 22.49 -6.14 -14.11
C GLU A 257 21.03 -6.48 -14.38
N THR A 258 20.55 -7.62 -13.86
CA THR A 258 19.13 -8.03 -13.99
C THR A 258 18.19 -7.04 -13.33
N VAL A 259 18.50 -6.60 -12.09
CA VAL A 259 17.69 -5.60 -11.38
C VAL A 259 17.70 -4.27 -12.12
N HIS A 260 18.86 -3.82 -12.60
CA HIS A 260 18.94 -2.58 -13.36
C HIS A 260 18.11 -2.64 -14.64
N TRP A 261 18.21 -3.73 -15.41
CA TRP A 261 17.41 -3.97 -16.62
C TRP A 261 15.90 -3.99 -16.32
N LEU A 262 15.49 -4.68 -15.25
CA LEU A 262 14.08 -4.72 -14.83
C LEU A 262 13.54 -3.34 -14.49
N LEU A 263 14.31 -2.54 -13.77
CA LEU A 263 13.89 -1.22 -13.30
C LEU A 263 13.92 -0.16 -14.41
N HIS A 264 14.99 -0.09 -15.21
CA HIS A 264 15.21 1.03 -16.13
C HIS A 264 14.76 0.76 -17.56
N ASP A 265 14.70 -0.50 -17.99
CA ASP A 265 14.25 -0.86 -19.34
C ASP A 265 12.82 -1.42 -19.29
N ILE A 266 12.61 -2.51 -18.55
CA ILE A 266 11.36 -3.26 -18.56
C ILE A 266 10.22 -2.52 -17.89
N CYS A 267 10.42 -1.95 -16.69
CA CYS A 267 9.34 -1.28 -15.99
C CYS A 267 8.75 -0.12 -16.80
N PRO A 268 9.54 0.84 -17.34
CA PRO A 268 8.97 1.93 -18.13
C PRO A 268 8.29 1.45 -19.40
N GLU A 269 8.83 0.43 -20.09
CA GLU A 269 8.17 -0.17 -21.26
C GLU A 269 6.83 -0.80 -20.89
N LEU A 270 6.79 -1.59 -19.81
CA LEU A 270 5.58 -2.23 -19.30
C LEU A 270 4.52 -1.19 -18.95
N VAL A 271 4.88 -0.17 -18.17
CA VAL A 271 3.95 0.88 -17.73
C VAL A 271 3.38 1.63 -18.94
N ARG A 272 4.20 2.00 -19.94
CA ARG A 272 3.69 2.62 -21.17
C ARG A 272 2.67 1.73 -21.89
N GLY A 273 2.95 0.43 -22.00
CA GLY A 273 2.04 -0.52 -22.61
C GLY A 273 0.73 -0.69 -21.83
N LEU A 274 0.79 -0.69 -20.49
CA LEU A 274 -0.39 -0.76 -19.64
C LEU A 274 -1.23 0.52 -19.70
N LEU A 275 -0.61 1.68 -19.70
CA LEU A 275 -1.33 2.96 -19.85
C LEU A 275 -2.03 3.05 -21.21
N GLN A 276 -1.40 2.53 -22.26
CA GLN A 276 -1.99 2.52 -23.61
C GLN A 276 -3.19 1.57 -23.69
N THR A 277 -3.03 0.33 -23.21
CA THR A 277 -4.06 -0.72 -23.34
C THR A 277 -5.17 -0.63 -22.29
N GLY A 278 -4.85 -0.15 -21.09
CA GLY A 278 -5.77 0.02 -19.97
C GLY A 278 -6.43 1.39 -19.90
N LYS A 279 -6.17 2.29 -20.86
CA LYS A 279 -6.63 3.70 -20.86
C LYS A 279 -8.09 3.86 -20.48
N SER A 280 -8.98 3.09 -21.09
CA SER A 280 -10.43 3.20 -20.87
C SER A 280 -10.85 2.88 -19.43
N GLU A 281 -10.18 1.95 -18.75
CA GLU A 281 -10.47 1.60 -17.35
C GLU A 281 -9.76 2.55 -16.39
N LEU A 282 -8.55 3.00 -16.71
CA LEU A 282 -7.80 3.95 -15.89
C LEU A 282 -8.48 5.32 -15.83
N GLU A 283 -9.02 5.80 -16.96
CA GLU A 283 -9.70 7.09 -17.09
C GLU A 283 -11.22 7.00 -16.80
N LYS A 284 -11.72 5.82 -16.39
CA LYS A 284 -13.15 5.66 -16.08
C LYS A 284 -13.58 6.63 -14.98
N GLN A 285 -14.85 7.03 -15.02
CA GLN A 285 -15.46 7.90 -14.03
C GLN A 285 -16.72 7.22 -13.50
N VAL A 286 -16.79 6.97 -12.19
CA VAL A 286 -17.95 6.36 -11.54
C VAL A 286 -18.54 7.37 -10.55
N LYS A 287 -19.84 7.63 -10.67
CA LYS A 287 -20.54 8.62 -9.85
C LYS A 287 -20.77 8.10 -8.44
N PRO A 288 -20.49 8.92 -7.39
CA PRO A 288 -20.83 8.54 -6.03
C PRO A 288 -22.34 8.47 -5.82
N GLU A 289 -22.75 7.57 -4.93
CA GLU A 289 -23.98 7.67 -4.17
C GLU A 289 -23.68 8.31 -2.80
N ALA A 290 -24.59 9.15 -2.32
CA ALA A 290 -24.44 9.77 -1.02
C ALA A 290 -25.74 9.71 -0.22
N TRP A 291 -25.60 9.57 1.11
CA TRP A 291 -26.74 9.58 2.04
C TRP A 291 -26.31 10.10 3.41
N LEU A 292 -27.29 10.55 4.19
CA LEU A 292 -27.07 11.09 5.53
C LEU A 292 -27.52 10.10 6.60
N SER A 293 -26.83 10.11 7.74
CA SER A 293 -27.26 9.39 8.94
C SER A 293 -26.87 10.14 10.22
N SER A 294 -27.44 9.73 11.36
CA SER A 294 -26.99 10.17 12.68
C SER A 294 -26.06 9.11 13.26
N GLY A 295 -24.86 9.50 13.68
CA GLY A 295 -23.94 8.67 14.42
C GLY A 295 -24.25 8.62 15.93
N PRO A 296 -23.41 7.93 16.72
CA PRO A 296 -23.47 7.95 18.18
C PRO A 296 -23.38 9.40 18.69
N SER A 297 -24.25 9.75 19.65
CA SER A 297 -24.26 11.09 20.24
C SER A 297 -22.93 11.37 20.97
N PRO A 298 -22.24 12.48 20.68
CA PRO A 298 -21.00 12.86 21.36
C PRO A 298 -21.20 13.28 22.82
N GLY A 299 -22.41 13.69 23.17
CA GLY A 299 -22.77 14.15 24.51
C GLY A 299 -24.21 14.66 24.59
N PRO A 300 -24.72 14.96 25.80
CA PRO A 300 -26.06 15.50 26.00
C PRO A 300 -26.29 16.76 25.15
N GLY A 301 -27.38 16.80 24.39
CA GLY A 301 -27.71 17.94 23.54
C GLY A 301 -26.95 18.03 22.21
N HIS A 302 -26.09 17.06 21.88
CA HIS A 302 -25.33 17.02 20.64
C HIS A 302 -25.75 15.89 19.69
N LEU A 303 -25.63 16.16 18.39
CA LEU A 303 -25.83 15.21 17.31
C LEU A 303 -24.52 15.07 16.51
N LEU A 304 -24.14 13.82 16.24
CA LEU A 304 -23.09 13.54 15.27
C LEU A 304 -23.75 13.30 13.91
N LEU A 305 -23.66 14.27 13.02
CA LEU A 305 -24.12 14.10 11.65
C LEU A 305 -23.08 13.32 10.85
N VAL A 306 -23.55 12.46 9.96
CA VAL A 306 -22.71 11.61 9.14
C VAL A 306 -23.16 11.69 7.70
N CYS A 307 -22.24 12.09 6.83
CA CYS A 307 -22.38 12.02 5.38
C CYS A 307 -21.58 10.83 4.87
N HIS A 308 -22.26 9.93 4.18
CA HIS A 308 -21.67 8.77 3.53
C HIS A 308 -21.57 9.05 2.05
N VAL A 309 -20.43 8.71 1.45
CA VAL A 309 -20.19 8.81 0.01
C VAL A 309 -19.56 7.51 -0.44
N SER A 310 -20.16 6.80 -1.39
CA SER A 310 -19.74 5.47 -1.81
C SER A 310 -19.83 5.31 -3.32
N GLY A 311 -19.04 4.39 -3.88
CA GLY A 311 -19.15 4.02 -5.30
C GLY A 311 -18.45 5.00 -6.24
N PHE A 312 -17.58 5.89 -5.74
CA PHE A 312 -16.87 6.84 -6.59
C PHE A 312 -15.52 6.30 -7.08
N TYR A 313 -15.14 6.70 -8.28
CA TYR A 313 -13.80 6.50 -8.85
C TYR A 313 -13.53 7.60 -9.88
N PRO A 314 -12.33 8.22 -9.92
CA PRO A 314 -11.11 7.92 -9.16
C PRO A 314 -11.17 8.33 -7.68
N LYS A 315 -10.12 8.04 -6.89
CA LYS A 315 -10.08 8.35 -5.44
C LYS A 315 -10.23 9.82 -5.05
N PRO A 316 -9.73 10.83 -5.80
CA PRO A 316 -9.84 12.23 -5.40
C PRO A 316 -11.30 12.71 -5.28
N VAL A 317 -11.71 13.04 -4.06
CA VAL A 317 -13.07 13.52 -3.73
C VAL A 317 -13.00 14.60 -2.67
N ARG A 318 -13.92 15.57 -2.70
CA ARG A 318 -14.10 16.58 -1.64
C ARG A 318 -15.51 16.50 -1.07
N VAL A 319 -15.60 16.30 0.23
CA VAL A 319 -16.88 16.16 0.95
C VAL A 319 -16.85 17.09 2.15
N MET A 320 -17.78 18.04 2.20
CA MET A 320 -17.84 19.05 3.26
C MET A 320 -19.25 19.18 3.82
N TRP A 321 -19.35 19.39 5.12
CA TRP A 321 -20.58 19.92 5.70
C TRP A 321 -20.65 21.43 5.46
N MET A 322 -21.85 21.91 5.14
CA MET A 322 -22.12 23.27 4.73
C MET A 322 -23.30 23.85 5.50
N ARG A 323 -23.28 25.16 5.70
CA ARG A 323 -24.45 25.96 6.08
C ARG A 323 -24.66 27.03 5.02
N GLY A 324 -25.61 26.79 4.12
CA GLY A 324 -25.68 27.55 2.87
C GLY A 324 -24.40 27.35 2.05
N GLU A 325 -23.66 28.43 1.81
CA GLU A 325 -22.38 28.41 1.08
C GLU A 325 -21.15 28.36 1.99
N GLN A 326 -21.32 28.43 3.32
CA GLN A 326 -20.21 28.42 4.27
C GLN A 326 -19.84 26.98 4.63
N GLU A 327 -18.55 26.64 4.52
CA GLU A 327 -18.02 25.36 4.99
C GLU A 327 -17.99 25.32 6.53
N GLU A 328 -18.49 24.22 7.10
CA GLU A 328 -18.51 24.03 8.56
C GLU A 328 -17.13 23.55 9.04
N PRO A 329 -16.42 24.33 9.88
CA PRO A 329 -15.04 24.02 10.29
C PRO A 329 -14.94 22.77 11.17
N GLY A 330 -16.05 22.34 11.79
CA GLY A 330 -16.12 21.10 12.57
C GLY A 330 -16.17 19.82 11.72
N THR A 331 -16.11 19.95 10.38
CA THR A 331 -16.10 18.83 9.45
C THR A 331 -14.87 17.93 9.69
N ARG A 332 -15.12 16.67 10.04
CA ARG A 332 -14.09 15.65 10.22
C ARG A 332 -14.21 14.60 9.13
N GLN A 333 -13.24 14.59 8.24
CA GLN A 333 -13.11 13.58 7.19
C GLN A 333 -12.47 12.31 7.78
N GLY A 334 -13.08 11.15 7.52
CA GLY A 334 -12.47 9.86 7.82
C GLY A 334 -11.54 9.38 6.72
N ASP A 335 -11.01 8.17 6.88
CA ASP A 335 -10.19 7.55 5.83
C ASP A 335 -11.03 7.19 4.60
N VAL A 336 -10.42 7.30 3.43
CA VAL A 336 -11.00 6.78 2.18
C VAL A 336 -10.74 5.28 2.12
N MET A 337 -11.81 4.49 2.15
CA MET A 337 -11.77 3.03 2.22
C MET A 337 -12.13 2.40 0.87
N PRO A 338 -11.47 1.29 0.47
CA PRO A 338 -11.77 0.64 -0.79
C PRO A 338 -13.04 -0.22 -0.72
N ASN A 339 -13.81 -0.22 -1.79
CA ASN A 339 -14.86 -1.20 -2.06
C ASN A 339 -14.31 -2.36 -2.92
N ALA A 340 -15.00 -3.51 -2.89
CA ALA A 340 -14.56 -4.71 -3.62
C ALA A 340 -14.61 -4.56 -5.16
N ASP A 341 -15.40 -3.61 -5.67
CA ASP A 341 -15.58 -3.31 -7.10
C ASP A 341 -14.56 -2.29 -7.64
N SER A 342 -13.49 -2.01 -6.88
CA SER A 342 -12.48 -0.98 -7.20
C SER A 342 -13.04 0.45 -7.24
N THR A 343 -14.12 0.70 -6.49
CA THR A 343 -14.56 2.07 -6.13
C THR A 343 -14.18 2.40 -4.69
N TRP A 344 -14.49 3.61 -4.26
CA TRP A 344 -14.13 4.11 -2.94
C TRP A 344 -15.36 4.44 -2.11
N TYR A 345 -15.16 4.41 -0.79
CA TYR A 345 -16.09 4.84 0.22
C TYR A 345 -15.41 5.86 1.13
N LEU A 346 -16.15 6.91 1.52
CA LEU A 346 -15.71 7.93 2.45
C LEU A 346 -16.85 8.30 3.40
N ARG A 347 -16.50 8.50 4.67
CA ARG A 347 -17.40 9.00 5.71
C ARG A 347 -16.90 10.36 6.20
N VAL A 348 -17.78 11.35 6.24
CA VAL A 348 -17.49 12.68 6.76
C VAL A 348 -18.50 13.04 7.85
N THR A 349 -17.99 13.50 8.99
CA THR A 349 -18.79 13.72 10.20
C THR A 349 -18.75 15.16 10.67
N LEU A 350 -19.80 15.59 11.36
CA LEU A 350 -19.88 16.91 11.99
C LEU A 350 -20.58 16.76 13.35
N ASP A 351 -19.92 17.21 14.41
CA ASP A 351 -20.51 17.34 15.74
C ASP A 351 -21.18 18.72 15.84
N VAL A 352 -22.48 18.72 16.16
CA VAL A 352 -23.27 19.95 16.26
C VAL A 352 -24.27 19.86 17.40
N ALA A 353 -24.59 21.00 18.01
CA ALA A 353 -25.70 21.08 18.95
C ALA A 353 -27.02 20.69 18.25
N ALA A 354 -27.87 19.92 18.91
CA ALA A 354 -29.08 19.35 18.30
C ALA A 354 -30.03 20.42 17.74
N GLY A 355 -30.08 21.61 18.36
CA GLY A 355 -30.88 22.75 17.90
C GLY A 355 -30.32 23.46 16.65
N GLU A 356 -29.05 23.25 16.33
CA GLU A 356 -28.35 23.93 15.23
C GLU A 356 -28.22 23.06 13.98
N ALA A 357 -28.70 21.82 14.04
CA ALA A 357 -28.60 20.87 12.91
C ALA A 357 -29.45 21.29 11.70
N ALA A 358 -30.49 22.10 11.90
CA ALA A 358 -31.34 22.58 10.82
C ALA A 358 -30.57 23.50 9.85
N GLY A 359 -30.84 23.34 8.56
CA GLY A 359 -30.21 24.13 7.49
C GLY A 359 -28.78 23.69 7.13
N LEU A 360 -28.26 22.63 7.77
CA LEU A 360 -27.01 22.01 7.35
C LEU A 360 -27.21 21.14 6.11
N SER A 361 -26.17 21.04 5.29
CA SER A 361 -26.14 20.12 4.16
C SER A 361 -24.75 19.49 4.00
N CYS A 362 -24.69 18.32 3.38
CA CYS A 362 -23.44 17.73 2.90
C CYS A 362 -23.29 18.02 1.42
N ARG A 363 -22.15 18.60 1.02
CA ARG A 363 -21.80 18.87 -0.38
C ARG A 363 -20.65 17.95 -0.81
N VAL A 364 -20.86 17.24 -1.91
CA VAL A 364 -19.89 16.28 -2.49
C VAL A 364 -19.47 16.78 -3.86
N LYS A 365 -18.15 16.97 -4.04
CA LYS A 365 -17.51 17.28 -5.32
C LYS A 365 -16.64 16.11 -5.74
N HIS A 366 -16.80 15.69 -6.99
CA HIS A 366 -16.06 14.58 -7.58
C HIS A 366 -15.97 14.77 -9.11
N SER A 367 -14.87 14.35 -9.74
CA SER A 367 -14.63 14.57 -11.18
C SER A 367 -15.73 13.97 -12.07
N SER A 368 -16.35 12.87 -11.65
CA SER A 368 -17.43 12.21 -12.41
C SER A 368 -18.73 13.01 -12.46
N LEU A 369 -18.86 14.04 -11.63
CA LEU A 369 -20.04 14.89 -11.52
C LEU A 369 -19.95 16.14 -12.41
N GLY A 370 -18.76 16.44 -12.96
CA GLY A 370 -18.51 17.72 -13.62
C GLY A 370 -18.77 18.88 -12.67
N ASP A 371 -19.57 19.85 -13.09
CA ASP A 371 -19.95 21.03 -12.29
C ASP A 371 -21.21 20.81 -11.42
N GLN A 372 -21.73 19.58 -11.34
CA GLN A 372 -22.97 19.25 -10.64
C GLN A 372 -22.72 18.57 -9.29
N ASP A 373 -22.44 19.35 -8.27
CA ASP A 373 -22.26 18.85 -6.90
C ASP A 373 -23.50 18.09 -6.39
N ILE A 374 -23.29 17.01 -5.65
CA ILE A 374 -24.38 16.39 -4.86
C ILE A 374 -24.53 17.20 -3.57
N ILE A 375 -25.73 17.69 -3.29
CA ILE A 375 -26.06 18.43 -2.07
C ILE A 375 -27.21 17.70 -1.35
N LEU A 376 -26.94 17.23 -0.14
CA LEU A 376 -27.92 16.56 0.71
C LEU A 376 -28.22 17.43 1.93
N TYR A 377 -29.46 17.88 2.07
CA TYR A 377 -29.88 18.65 3.23
C TYR A 377 -30.18 17.73 4.41
N TRP A 378 -29.75 18.13 5.61
CA TRP A 378 -30.11 17.45 6.84
C TRP A 378 -31.58 17.69 7.13
N ASP A 379 -32.40 16.70 6.77
CA ASP A 379 -33.79 16.69 7.16
C ASP A 379 -33.87 16.08 8.56
N GLY A 380 -34.07 16.94 9.58
CA GLY A 380 -34.23 16.53 10.98
C GLY A 380 -35.46 15.64 11.22
N ASN A 381 -36.16 15.26 10.16
CA ASN A 381 -37.36 14.48 10.15
C ASN A 381 -37.08 13.03 10.52
N ARG A 382 -36.94 12.79 11.82
CA ARG A 382 -37.28 11.51 12.42
C ARG A 382 -38.79 11.35 12.27
N VAL A 383 -39.28 10.96 11.09
CA VAL A 383 -40.56 10.27 11.03
C VAL A 383 -40.32 8.99 11.83
N SER A 384 -40.68 9.04 13.11
CA SER A 384 -40.35 7.97 14.04
C SER A 384 -40.97 6.71 13.44
N ARG A 385 -40.21 5.62 13.34
CA ARG A 385 -40.77 4.32 12.93
C ARG A 385 -42.02 4.00 13.78
N GLY A 386 -42.07 4.50 15.03
CA GLY A 386 -43.24 4.48 15.89
C GLY A 386 -44.45 5.29 15.39
N LEU A 387 -44.27 6.46 14.78
CA LEU A 387 -45.36 7.24 14.16
C LEU A 387 -45.93 6.52 12.94
N ILE A 388 -45.08 5.92 12.09
CA ILE A 388 -45.52 5.11 10.95
C ILE A 388 -46.29 3.89 11.45
N VAL A 389 -45.75 3.16 12.43
CA VAL A 389 -46.41 2.00 13.04
C VAL A 389 -47.74 2.40 13.71
N ALA A 390 -47.79 3.54 14.41
CA ALA A 390 -49.01 4.05 15.03
C ALA A 390 -50.08 4.41 13.99
N LEU A 391 -49.68 5.04 12.88
CA LEU A 391 -50.61 5.39 11.79
C LEU A 391 -51.17 4.14 11.11
N VAL A 392 -50.33 3.13 10.87
CA VAL A 392 -50.73 1.83 10.31
C VAL A 392 -51.70 1.12 11.25
N LEU A 393 -51.39 1.06 12.56
CA LEU A 393 -52.28 0.46 13.56
C LEU A 393 -53.63 1.18 13.63
N LEU A 394 -53.64 2.51 13.57
CA LEU A 394 -54.87 3.30 13.57
C LEU A 394 -55.78 2.95 12.38
N VAL A 395 -55.21 2.83 11.18
CA VAL A 395 -55.96 2.45 9.98
C VAL A 395 -56.54 1.03 10.12
N PHE A 396 -55.77 0.08 10.65
CA PHE A 396 -56.26 -1.28 10.91
C PHE A 396 -57.44 -1.31 11.89
N VAL A 397 -57.36 -0.55 12.98
CA VAL A 397 -58.45 -0.45 13.97
C VAL A 397 -59.72 0.14 13.34
N LEU A 398 -59.59 1.19 12.53
CA LEU A 398 -60.74 1.81 11.85
C LEU A 398 -61.42 0.84 10.88
N LEU A 399 -60.65 0.07 10.10
CA LEU A 399 -61.19 -0.95 9.20
C LEU A 399 -61.89 -2.07 9.98
N PHE A 400 -61.31 -2.52 11.09
CA PHE A 400 -61.90 -3.56 11.92
C PHE A 400 -63.23 -3.10 12.55
N VAL A 401 -63.27 -1.90 13.13
CA VAL A 401 -64.50 -1.32 13.70
C VAL A 401 -65.54 -1.09 12.61
N GLY A 402 -65.15 -0.56 11.45
CA GLY A 402 -66.04 -0.38 10.30
C GLY A 402 -66.65 -1.72 9.83
N GLY A 403 -65.83 -2.77 9.76
CA GLY A 403 -66.27 -4.13 9.43
C GLY A 403 -67.25 -4.71 10.46
N LEU A 404 -66.97 -4.54 11.76
CA LEU A 404 -67.87 -4.96 12.84
C LEU A 404 -69.22 -4.22 12.77
N VAL A 405 -69.20 -2.89 12.59
CA VAL A 405 -70.43 -2.08 12.48
C VAL A 405 -71.25 -2.50 11.26
N PHE A 406 -70.61 -2.74 10.11
CA PHE A 406 -71.28 -3.25 8.91
C PHE A 406 -71.89 -4.63 9.14
N TRP A 407 -71.15 -5.54 9.78
CA TRP A 407 -71.61 -6.88 10.13
C TRP A 407 -72.82 -6.84 11.07
N PHE A 408 -72.76 -6.06 12.15
CA PHE A 408 -73.89 -5.89 13.08
C PHE A 408 -75.12 -5.24 12.42
N ARG A 409 -74.92 -4.25 11.55
CA ARG A 409 -76.03 -3.63 10.78
C ARG A 409 -76.68 -4.63 9.81
N LYS A 410 -75.88 -5.49 9.16
CA LYS A 410 -76.39 -6.56 8.30
C LYS A 410 -77.12 -7.63 9.12
N HIS A 411 -76.60 -8.01 10.28
CA HIS A 411 -77.22 -9.03 11.14
C HIS A 411 -78.53 -8.56 11.78
N ARG A 412 -78.64 -7.28 12.16
CA ARG A 412 -79.91 -6.69 12.64
C ARG A 412 -80.97 -6.65 11.54
N ARG A 413 -80.61 -6.31 10.29
CA ARG A 413 -81.54 -6.37 9.14
C ARG A 413 -82.07 -7.78 8.84
N TYR A 414 -81.38 -8.84 9.25
CA TYR A 414 -81.85 -10.22 9.07
C TYR A 414 -82.82 -10.67 10.18
N GLN A 415 -82.91 -9.97 11.32
CA GLN A 415 -83.85 -10.29 12.40
C GLN A 415 -85.17 -9.50 12.33
N ASP A 416 -85.28 -8.51 11.44
CA ASP A 416 -86.49 -7.71 11.21
C ASP A 416 -87.32 -8.20 10.01
N ILE A 417 -87.16 -9.46 9.58
CA ILE A 417 -88.01 -10.10 8.56
C ILE A 417 -88.82 -11.20 9.27
N PRO A 418 -90.13 -10.98 9.54
CA PRO A 418 -91.00 -11.99 10.15
C PRO A 418 -91.31 -13.17 9.22
#